data_AF-A0A9Q0SQI4-F1
#
_entry.id   AF-A0A9Q0SQI4-F1
#
_cell.length_a   1.000
_cell.length_b   1.000
_cell.length_c   1.000
_cell.angle_alpha   90.00
_cell.angle_beta   90.00
_cell.angle_gamma   90.00
#
_symmetry.space_group_name_H-M   'P 1'
#
loop_
_entity.id
_entity.type
_entity.pdbx_description
1 polymer ?
#
loop_
_entity_poly.entity_id
_entity_poly.type
_entity_poly.pdbx_seq_one_letter_code
_entity_poly.pdbx_strand_id
1 'polypeptide(L)'
;MAINLCVPKPQVSPTFLLYKFPDREDSHKFCKMGSEAEIVRKPRFLCLHGFRTSGEILKTQVHKWPESVLQKLDLVYLDAPFPSQGKSDVEGIFDPPYYEWFQFNKEFVEYTNLDECLAYIEDFMIKNGPFDGLLGFSQGAILSAGLPGLQATGVALTKVPKIKFLIIIGGAMFKSPSVAEKAYDSPIKCTSLHFLGKTDFLKEYGMELVKKCVDPVVIHHPKGHTIPRLDEKGLETMLSFVDKIQNMLLDK
;
A
#
# COMPACT_ATOMS: atom_id res chain seq x y z
N MET A 1 42.38 33.08 13.09
CA MET A 1 42.02 33.39 11.70
C MET A 1 40.52 33.18 11.54
N ALA A 2 39.76 34.28 11.60
CA ALA A 2 38.33 34.32 11.32
C ALA A 2 38.13 35.58 10.47
N ILE A 3 37.68 35.39 9.23
CA ILE A 3 37.56 36.42 8.21
C ILE A 3 36.14 36.98 8.31
N ASN A 4 36.02 38.20 8.82
CA ASN A 4 34.78 38.95 8.96
C ASN A 4 34.67 39.87 7.73
N LEU A 5 33.82 39.52 6.77
CA LEU A 5 33.55 40.35 5.59
C LEU A 5 32.28 41.18 5.83
N CYS A 6 32.52 42.47 6.06
CA CYS A 6 31.52 43.51 6.17
C CYS A 6 31.07 43.91 4.75
N VAL A 7 29.78 43.77 4.43
CA VAL A 7 29.18 44.23 3.16
C VAL A 7 28.25 45.41 3.45
N PRO A 8 28.42 46.58 2.80
CA PRO A 8 27.61 47.77 3.07
C PRO A 8 26.23 47.73 2.39
N LYS A 9 25.23 48.27 3.08
CA LYS A 9 23.84 48.47 2.61
C LYS A 9 23.77 49.55 1.51
N PRO A 10 22.88 49.41 0.51
CA PRO A 10 22.67 50.45 -0.48
C PRO A 10 21.80 51.60 0.07
N GLN A 11 22.20 52.83 -0.27
CA GLN A 11 21.51 54.08 0.02
C GLN A 11 20.29 54.27 -0.90
N VAL A 12 19.23 54.87 -0.34
CA VAL A 12 17.97 55.20 -1.00
C VAL A 12 18.03 56.68 -1.43
N SER A 13 17.67 56.99 -2.67
CA SER A 13 17.52 58.35 -3.20
C SER A 13 16.12 58.50 -3.81
N PRO A 14 15.36 59.56 -3.48
CA PRO A 14 14.00 59.74 -3.97
C PRO A 14 13.96 60.59 -5.25
N THR A 15 13.38 60.06 -6.32
CA THR A 15 12.99 60.87 -7.49
C THR A 15 11.49 60.74 -7.71
N PHE A 16 10.77 61.81 -7.38
CA PHE A 16 9.37 62.03 -7.75
C PHE A 16 9.29 62.22 -9.27
N LEU A 17 8.50 61.38 -9.95
CA LEU A 17 7.90 61.75 -11.24
C LEU A 17 6.42 61.39 -11.24
N LEU A 18 5.60 62.44 -11.26
CA LEU A 18 4.18 62.43 -11.57
C LEU A 18 3.98 62.06 -13.03
N TYR A 19 3.33 60.93 -13.32
CA TYR A 19 2.67 60.73 -14.60
C TYR A 19 1.22 60.30 -14.40
N LYS A 20 0.35 61.06 -15.07
CA LYS A 20 -1.11 61.03 -15.02
C LYS A 20 -1.66 59.74 -15.65
N PHE A 21 -2.70 59.20 -15.03
CA PHE A 21 -3.58 58.18 -15.57
C PHE A 21 -4.44 58.74 -16.73
N PRO A 22 -4.74 57.92 -17.75
CA PRO A 22 -5.93 58.10 -18.56
C PRO A 22 -6.96 56.98 -18.27
N ASP A 23 -8.20 57.38 -18.01
CA ASP A 23 -9.38 56.50 -18.06
C ASP A 23 -9.72 56.15 -19.52
N ARG A 24 -10.03 54.88 -19.80
CA ARG A 24 -11.29 54.44 -20.48
C ARG A 24 -11.30 52.94 -20.80
N GLU A 25 -12.51 52.40 -20.67
CA GLU A 25 -13.03 51.09 -21.05
C GLU A 25 -12.70 50.70 -22.50
N ASP A 26 -12.34 49.44 -22.75
CA ASP A 26 -13.24 48.47 -23.40
C ASP A 26 -12.61 47.07 -23.59
N SER A 27 -13.49 46.08 -23.46
CA SER A 27 -13.46 44.68 -23.89
C SER A 27 -12.16 44.07 -24.46
N HIS A 28 -11.71 42.94 -23.87
CA HIS A 28 -11.52 41.68 -24.59
C HIS A 28 -11.24 40.51 -23.62
N LYS A 29 -12.03 39.44 -23.79
CA LYS A 29 -11.82 38.09 -23.23
C LYS A 29 -10.35 37.68 -23.31
N PHE A 30 -9.75 37.22 -22.22
CA PHE A 30 -8.72 36.17 -22.30
C PHE A 30 -8.61 35.36 -21.01
N CYS A 31 -8.73 34.04 -21.22
CA CYS A 31 -8.34 32.89 -20.39
C CYS A 31 -8.74 32.83 -18.90
N LYS A 32 -9.80 32.03 -18.64
CA LYS A 32 -9.75 31.05 -17.55
C LYS A 32 -8.57 30.11 -17.81
N MET A 33 -7.47 30.25 -17.08
CA MET A 33 -6.49 29.18 -16.92
C MET A 33 -5.96 29.19 -15.49
N GLY A 34 -6.02 28.01 -14.91
CA GLY A 34 -5.95 27.74 -13.49
C GLY A 34 -6.97 26.64 -13.21
N SER A 35 -6.85 25.50 -13.88
CA SER A 35 -7.31 24.27 -13.26
C SER A 35 -6.52 24.20 -11.96
N GLU A 36 -7.18 24.40 -10.83
CA GLU A 36 -6.66 23.89 -9.57
C GLU A 36 -6.32 22.43 -9.88
N ALA A 37 -5.02 22.10 -9.89
CA ALA A 37 -4.62 20.72 -9.97
C ALA A 37 -5.23 20.08 -8.72
N GLU A 38 -6.33 19.35 -8.88
CA GLU A 38 -6.91 18.59 -7.79
C GLU A 38 -5.77 17.79 -7.19
N ILE A 39 -5.46 18.06 -5.92
CA ILE A 39 -4.39 17.37 -5.22
C ILE A 39 -4.87 15.94 -5.05
N VAL A 40 -4.48 15.08 -6.01
CA VAL A 40 -4.84 13.67 -6.01
C VAL A 40 -4.21 13.04 -4.78
N ARG A 41 -5.04 12.74 -3.78
CA ARG A 41 -4.55 12.12 -2.54
C ARG A 41 -3.94 10.76 -2.85
N LYS A 42 -2.83 10.45 -2.19
CA LYS A 42 -2.20 9.12 -2.29
C LYS A 42 -3.13 8.08 -1.66
N PRO A 43 -3.45 6.97 -2.34
CA PRO A 43 -4.13 5.85 -1.70
C PRO A 43 -3.26 5.34 -0.55
N ARG A 44 -3.86 5.22 0.64
CA ARG A 44 -3.17 4.82 1.86
C ARG A 44 -3.33 3.33 2.13
N PHE A 45 -2.22 2.63 2.24
CA PHE A 45 -2.17 1.18 2.46
C PHE A 45 -1.57 0.86 3.83
N LEU A 46 -2.23 -0.06 4.54
CA LEU A 46 -1.61 -0.77 5.65
C LEU A 46 -0.84 -1.97 5.07
N CYS A 47 0.47 -2.00 5.32
CA CYS A 47 1.41 -2.97 4.77
C CYS A 47 1.69 -4.09 5.78
N LEU A 48 1.32 -5.33 5.43
CA LEU A 48 1.42 -6.53 6.25
C LEU A 48 2.56 -7.43 5.76
N HIS A 49 3.58 -7.65 6.60
CA HIS A 49 4.79 -8.40 6.24
C HIS A 49 4.58 -9.93 6.18
N GLY A 50 5.56 -10.64 5.64
CA GLY A 50 5.56 -12.09 5.54
C GLY A 50 5.81 -12.82 6.85
N PHE A 51 5.66 -14.15 6.84
CA PHE A 51 5.90 -14.99 8.01
C PHE A 51 7.35 -14.83 8.50
N ARG A 52 7.54 -14.57 9.79
CA ARG A 52 8.85 -14.41 10.43
C ARG A 52 9.70 -13.31 9.81
N THR A 53 9.09 -12.18 9.47
CA THR A 53 9.80 -10.96 9.07
C THR A 53 9.29 -9.77 9.89
N SER A 54 9.48 -8.54 9.42
CA SER A 54 9.01 -7.34 10.09
C SER A 54 8.52 -6.30 9.09
N GLY A 55 7.82 -5.29 9.56
CA GLY A 55 7.41 -4.12 8.79
C GLY A 55 8.61 -3.42 8.15
N GLU A 56 9.73 -3.28 8.84
CA GLU A 56 10.94 -2.65 8.29
C GLU A 56 11.59 -3.51 7.18
N ILE A 57 11.55 -4.83 7.31
CA ILE A 57 12.00 -5.75 6.25
C ILE A 57 11.09 -5.63 5.03
N LEU A 58 9.76 -5.65 5.24
CA LEU A 58 8.79 -5.44 4.15
C LEU A 58 9.03 -4.09 3.45
N LYS A 59 9.24 -3.03 4.23
CA LYS A 59 9.58 -1.70 3.70
C LYS A 59 10.81 -1.76 2.82
N THR A 60 11.91 -2.31 3.32
CA THR A 60 13.15 -2.45 2.54
C THR A 60 12.94 -3.24 1.24
N GLN A 61 12.12 -4.29 1.28
CA GLN A 61 11.80 -5.10 0.11
C GLN A 61 10.90 -4.37 -0.90
N VAL A 62 9.93 -3.57 -0.45
CA VAL A 62 9.06 -2.74 -1.30
C VAL A 62 9.83 -1.59 -1.95
N HIS A 63 10.87 -1.06 -1.28
CA HIS A 63 11.76 -0.03 -1.86
C HIS A 63 12.61 -0.54 -3.04
N LYS A 64 12.46 -1.80 -3.46
CA LYS A 64 12.93 -2.29 -4.77
C LYS A 64 12.12 -1.72 -5.94
N TRP A 65 10.93 -1.19 -5.69
CA TRP A 65 10.08 -0.55 -6.70
C TRP A 65 10.58 0.87 -7.02
N PRO A 66 10.34 1.37 -8.24
CA PRO A 66 10.76 2.71 -8.63
C PRO A 66 10.05 3.80 -7.84
N GLU A 67 10.74 4.92 -7.64
CA GLU A 67 10.21 6.10 -6.94
C GLU A 67 8.94 6.66 -7.60
N SER A 68 8.79 6.51 -8.92
CA SER A 68 7.58 6.87 -9.66
C SER A 68 6.32 6.14 -9.17
N VAL A 69 6.48 4.95 -8.58
CA VAL A 69 5.39 4.20 -7.92
C VAL A 69 5.28 4.61 -6.46
N LEU A 70 6.40 4.60 -5.72
CA LEU A 70 6.41 4.84 -4.28
C LEU A 70 5.84 6.22 -3.92
N GLN A 71 6.14 7.26 -4.70
CA GLN A 71 5.64 8.61 -4.45
C GLN A 71 4.13 8.75 -4.65
N LYS A 72 3.47 7.81 -5.33
CA LYS A 72 2.02 7.85 -5.55
C LYS A 72 1.22 7.12 -4.46
N LEU A 73 1.89 6.41 -3.56
CA LEU A 73 1.28 5.62 -2.48
C LEU A 73 1.65 6.19 -1.10
N ASP A 74 0.73 6.08 -0.14
CA ASP A 74 1.04 6.29 1.29
C ASP A 74 1.09 4.91 1.97
N LEU A 75 2.29 4.45 2.33
CA LEU A 75 2.54 3.08 2.79
C LEU A 75 2.91 3.09 4.28
N VAL A 76 2.06 2.47 5.11
CA VAL A 76 2.31 2.34 6.56
C VAL A 76 2.65 0.88 6.88
N TYR A 77 3.87 0.64 7.34
CA TYR A 77 4.37 -0.70 7.63
C TYR A 77 4.14 -1.06 9.10
N LEU A 78 3.45 -2.17 9.34
CA LEU A 78 3.10 -2.62 10.68
C LEU A 78 3.81 -3.92 11.01
N ASP A 79 4.43 -3.97 12.20
CA ASP A 79 4.92 -5.21 12.79
C ASP A 79 3.76 -6.03 13.34
N ALA A 80 3.78 -7.33 13.04
CA ALA A 80 2.84 -8.28 13.58
C ALA A 80 3.00 -8.43 15.11
N PRO A 81 1.93 -8.81 15.85
CA PRO A 81 1.93 -8.73 17.30
C PRO A 81 2.68 -9.87 18.00
N PHE A 82 3.01 -10.97 17.30
CA PHE A 82 3.66 -12.13 17.92
C PHE A 82 5.13 -12.22 17.51
N PRO A 83 6.08 -12.24 18.44
CA PRO A 83 7.46 -12.60 18.15
C PRO A 83 7.54 -13.97 17.47
N SER A 84 8.47 -14.11 16.53
CA SER A 84 8.66 -15.38 15.85
C SER A 84 9.07 -16.50 16.81
N GLN A 85 8.46 -17.67 16.65
CA GLN A 85 8.73 -18.86 17.49
C GLN A 85 9.79 -19.78 16.90
N GLY A 86 10.38 -19.43 15.77
CA GLY A 86 11.41 -20.26 15.14
C GLY A 86 12.24 -19.50 14.12
N LYS A 87 13.03 -20.25 13.36
CA LYS A 87 13.96 -19.69 12.38
C LYS A 87 13.24 -18.88 11.31
N SER A 88 13.79 -17.73 10.96
CA SER A 88 13.38 -16.97 9.79
C SER A 88 14.24 -17.30 8.56
N ASP A 89 13.59 -17.38 7.39
CA ASP A 89 14.29 -17.58 6.11
C ASP A 89 15.11 -16.36 5.67
N VAL A 90 14.94 -15.22 6.35
CA VAL A 90 15.71 -13.99 6.07
C VAL A 90 16.90 -13.78 7.02
N GLU A 91 17.15 -14.71 7.95
CA GLU A 91 18.32 -14.67 8.82
C GLU A 91 19.63 -14.60 8.01
N GLY A 92 20.55 -13.75 8.47
CA GLY A 92 21.83 -13.50 7.79
C GLY A 92 21.73 -12.54 6.59
N ILE A 93 20.52 -12.15 6.19
CA ILE A 93 20.27 -11.08 5.21
C ILE A 93 19.68 -9.85 5.90
N PHE A 94 18.75 -10.06 6.83
CA PHE A 94 18.12 -9.02 7.64
C PHE A 94 18.27 -9.34 9.12
N ASP A 95 18.53 -8.34 9.94
CA ASP A 95 18.63 -8.51 11.39
C ASP A 95 17.23 -8.64 12.05
N PRO A 96 17.12 -9.37 13.18
CA PRO A 96 15.90 -9.41 13.99
C PRO A 96 15.55 -8.03 14.60
N PRO A 97 14.34 -7.82 15.14
CA PRO A 97 13.31 -8.81 15.47
C PRO A 97 12.46 -9.29 14.27
N TYR A 98 11.94 -10.50 14.41
CA TYR A 98 10.99 -11.10 13.46
C TYR A 98 9.68 -11.41 14.16
N TYR A 99 8.59 -11.32 13.41
CA TYR A 99 7.24 -11.46 13.91
C TYR A 99 6.39 -12.36 13.02
N GLU A 100 5.27 -12.82 13.57
CA GLU A 100 4.27 -13.65 12.92
C GLU A 100 2.90 -13.03 13.19
N TRP A 101 2.02 -13.01 12.18
CA TRP A 101 0.66 -12.50 12.37
C TRP A 101 -0.20 -13.47 13.17
N PHE A 102 -0.06 -14.76 12.90
CA PHE A 102 -0.70 -15.85 13.62
C PHE A 102 0.13 -17.12 13.38
N GLN A 103 0.00 -18.11 14.24
CA GLN A 103 0.64 -19.42 14.07
C GLN A 103 -0.33 -20.38 13.39
N PHE A 104 0.21 -21.43 12.78
CA PHE A 104 -0.58 -22.47 12.11
C PHE A 104 0.03 -23.86 12.32
N ASN A 105 -0.81 -24.89 12.29
CA ASN A 105 -0.35 -26.28 12.29
C ASN A 105 0.34 -26.66 10.96
N LYS A 106 0.99 -27.83 10.88
CA LYS A 106 1.75 -28.25 9.69
C LYS A 106 0.90 -28.33 8.42
N GLU A 107 -0.38 -28.60 8.58
CA GLU A 107 -1.35 -28.72 7.50
C GLU A 107 -1.94 -27.36 7.07
N PHE A 108 -1.65 -26.29 7.83
CA PHE A 108 -2.12 -24.92 7.66
C PHE A 108 -3.64 -24.75 7.81
N VAL A 109 -4.32 -25.68 8.47
CA VAL A 109 -5.80 -25.69 8.59
C VAL A 109 -6.31 -25.25 9.97
N GLU A 110 -5.42 -25.22 10.97
CA GLU A 110 -5.70 -24.69 12.30
C GLU A 110 -4.80 -23.49 12.56
N TYR A 111 -5.38 -22.44 13.12
CA TYR A 111 -4.69 -21.20 13.41
C TYR A 111 -4.71 -20.92 14.90
N THR A 112 -3.58 -20.46 15.43
CA THR A 112 -3.46 -19.99 16.80
C THR A 112 -3.21 -18.49 16.78
N ASN A 113 -3.89 -17.77 17.67
CA ASN A 113 -3.84 -16.31 17.81
C ASN A 113 -4.39 -15.48 16.63
N LEU A 114 -5.20 -16.08 15.75
CA LEU A 114 -5.79 -15.34 14.62
C LEU A 114 -6.76 -14.24 15.12
N ASP A 115 -7.60 -14.52 16.11
CA ASP A 115 -8.58 -13.54 16.59
C ASP A 115 -7.89 -12.32 17.23
N GLU A 116 -6.84 -12.56 18.02
CA GLU A 116 -5.99 -11.53 18.62
C GLU A 116 -5.26 -10.71 17.54
N CYS A 117 -4.78 -11.37 16.47
CA CYS A 117 -4.21 -10.68 15.32
C CYS A 117 -5.22 -9.75 14.63
N LEU A 118 -6.45 -10.23 14.40
CA LEU A 118 -7.50 -9.47 13.74
C LEU A 118 -7.90 -8.24 14.58
N ALA A 119 -8.01 -8.42 15.90
CA ALA A 119 -8.26 -7.32 16.83
C ALA A 119 -7.12 -6.29 16.84
N TYR A 120 -5.86 -6.75 16.84
CA TYR A 120 -4.68 -5.88 16.78
C TYR A 120 -4.65 -5.02 15.50
N ILE A 121 -4.95 -5.62 14.35
CA ILE A 121 -5.04 -4.88 13.08
C ILE A 121 -6.19 -3.87 13.12
N GLU A 122 -7.37 -4.25 13.63
CA GLU A 122 -8.51 -3.34 13.78
C GLU A 122 -8.15 -2.12 14.64
N ASP A 123 -7.55 -2.35 15.81
CA ASP A 123 -7.14 -1.30 16.75
C ASP A 123 -6.09 -0.36 16.12
N PHE A 124 -5.13 -0.91 15.37
CA PHE A 124 -4.17 -0.09 14.66
C PHE A 124 -4.84 0.76 13.59
N MET A 125 -5.77 0.19 12.83
CA MET A 125 -6.52 0.89 11.78
C MET A 125 -7.44 1.98 12.35
N ILE A 126 -8.04 1.78 13.53
CA ILE A 126 -8.81 2.81 14.24
C ILE A 126 -7.92 4.00 14.60
N LYS A 127 -6.73 3.74 15.14
CA LYS A 127 -5.82 4.78 15.66
C LYS A 127 -5.09 5.55 14.56
N ASN A 128 -4.78 4.90 13.44
CA ASN A 128 -3.87 5.42 12.41
C ASN A 128 -4.52 5.57 11.02
N GLY A 129 -5.82 5.27 10.91
CA GLY A 129 -6.58 5.35 9.67
C GLY A 129 -7.04 6.79 9.32
N PRO A 130 -7.86 6.93 8.27
CA PRO A 130 -8.42 5.85 7.46
C PRO A 130 -7.40 5.23 6.49
N PHE A 131 -7.50 3.91 6.28
CA PHE A 131 -6.76 3.20 5.24
C PHE A 131 -7.70 2.89 4.07
N ASP A 132 -7.21 3.04 2.84
CA ASP A 132 -7.97 2.70 1.63
C ASP A 132 -7.81 1.23 1.24
N GLY A 133 -6.67 0.63 1.58
CA GLY A 133 -6.33 -0.71 1.15
C GLY A 133 -5.32 -1.42 2.03
N LEU A 134 -5.06 -2.67 1.66
CA LEU A 134 -4.04 -3.52 2.29
C LEU A 134 -2.99 -3.94 1.25
N LEU A 135 -1.72 -3.86 1.64
CA LEU A 135 -0.62 -4.44 0.89
C LEU A 135 -0.07 -5.58 1.71
N GLY A 136 0.01 -6.78 1.15
CA GLY A 136 0.49 -7.95 1.87
C GLY A 136 1.55 -8.73 1.10
N PHE A 137 2.54 -9.25 1.83
CA PHE A 137 3.47 -10.27 1.31
C PHE A 137 3.29 -11.59 2.07
N SER A 138 3.25 -12.73 1.36
CA SER A 138 3.21 -14.07 1.97
C SER A 138 2.09 -14.23 3.01
N GLN A 139 2.38 -14.48 4.29
CA GLN A 139 1.36 -14.50 5.36
C GLN A 139 0.54 -13.21 5.43
N GLY A 140 1.17 -12.04 5.30
CA GLY A 140 0.46 -10.75 5.23
C GLY A 140 -0.41 -10.63 3.98
N ALA A 141 -0.06 -11.29 2.88
CA ALA A 141 -0.88 -11.37 1.67
C ALA A 141 -2.11 -12.28 1.87
N ILE A 142 -1.96 -13.39 2.59
CA ILE A 142 -3.08 -14.28 2.98
C ILE A 142 -4.10 -13.51 3.83
N LEU A 143 -3.61 -12.76 4.84
CA LEU A 143 -4.46 -11.86 5.64
C LEU A 143 -5.14 -10.81 4.78
N SER A 144 -4.36 -10.07 3.98
CA SER A 144 -4.88 -8.98 3.13
C SER A 144 -5.97 -9.47 2.18
N ALA A 145 -5.84 -10.69 1.65
CA ALA A 145 -6.81 -11.29 0.75
C ALA A 145 -8.10 -11.74 1.44
N GLY A 146 -8.02 -12.29 2.66
CA GLY A 146 -9.20 -12.78 3.39
C GLY A 146 -9.95 -11.68 4.17
N LEU A 147 -9.25 -10.64 4.62
CA LEU A 147 -9.81 -9.57 5.45
C LEU A 147 -11.05 -8.87 4.85
N PRO A 148 -11.14 -8.58 3.54
CA PRO A 148 -12.36 -8.00 2.97
C PRO A 148 -13.61 -8.87 3.13
N GLY A 149 -13.48 -10.19 2.98
CA GLY A 149 -14.59 -11.12 3.17
C GLY A 149 -14.96 -11.28 4.64
N LEU A 150 -13.95 -11.37 5.52
CA LEU A 150 -14.16 -11.36 6.97
C LEU A 150 -14.81 -10.06 7.45
N GLN A 151 -14.50 -8.92 6.82
CA GLN A 151 -15.16 -7.65 7.09
C GLN A 151 -16.61 -7.64 6.59
N ALA A 152 -16.86 -8.15 5.39
CA ALA A 152 -18.21 -8.23 4.83
C ALA A 152 -19.14 -9.15 5.65
N THR A 153 -18.60 -10.19 6.27
CA THR A 153 -19.33 -11.14 7.14
C THR A 153 -19.37 -10.74 8.61
N GLY A 154 -18.78 -9.59 8.98
CA GLY A 154 -18.82 -9.08 10.35
C GLY A 154 -17.88 -9.78 11.33
N VAL A 155 -16.89 -10.53 10.84
CA VAL A 155 -15.92 -11.28 11.66
C VAL A 155 -14.74 -10.40 12.10
N ALA A 156 -14.25 -9.53 11.22
CA ALA A 156 -13.07 -8.71 11.46
C ALA A 156 -13.25 -7.29 10.92
N LEU A 157 -12.50 -6.32 11.43
CA LEU A 157 -12.45 -4.95 10.90
C LEU A 157 -13.85 -4.27 10.80
N THR A 158 -14.75 -4.61 11.71
CA THR A 158 -16.13 -4.10 11.77
C THR A 158 -16.23 -2.65 12.19
N LYS A 159 -15.19 -2.13 12.86
CA LYS A 159 -15.13 -0.75 13.37
C LYS A 159 -14.35 0.22 12.50
N VAL A 160 -13.91 -0.20 11.32
CA VAL A 160 -13.12 0.62 10.38
C VAL A 160 -13.81 0.70 9.01
N PRO A 161 -13.51 1.72 8.19
CA PRO A 161 -14.04 1.81 6.84
C PRO A 161 -13.76 0.55 6.00
N LYS A 162 -14.61 0.32 4.99
CA LYS A 162 -14.44 -0.81 4.07
C LYS A 162 -13.09 -0.75 3.35
N ILE A 163 -12.41 -1.89 3.29
CA ILE A 163 -11.22 -2.08 2.46
C ILE A 163 -11.62 -1.98 0.98
N LYS A 164 -10.96 -1.11 0.22
CA LYS A 164 -11.28 -0.86 -1.20
C LYS A 164 -10.26 -1.49 -2.14
N PHE A 165 -8.99 -1.47 -1.75
CA PHE A 165 -7.87 -1.83 -2.61
C PHE A 165 -6.98 -2.90 -1.99
N LEU A 166 -6.45 -3.79 -2.82
CA LEU A 166 -5.51 -4.82 -2.41
C LEU A 166 -4.27 -4.83 -3.30
N ILE A 167 -3.09 -4.94 -2.69
CA ILE A 167 -1.84 -5.29 -3.36
C ILE A 167 -1.32 -6.59 -2.72
N ILE A 168 -1.46 -7.70 -3.44
CA ILE A 168 -1.18 -9.05 -2.95
C ILE A 168 0.11 -9.56 -3.60
N ILE A 169 1.13 -9.89 -2.79
CA ILE A 169 2.43 -10.36 -3.29
C ILE A 169 2.69 -11.75 -2.74
N GLY A 170 2.75 -12.77 -3.62
CA GLY A 170 2.95 -14.15 -3.20
C GLY A 170 1.88 -14.64 -2.21
N GLY A 171 0.61 -14.31 -2.48
CA GLY A 171 -0.51 -14.63 -1.60
C GLY A 171 -1.17 -15.97 -1.90
N ALA A 172 -2.01 -16.41 -0.96
CA ALA A 172 -2.87 -17.59 -1.07
C ALA A 172 -4.17 -17.34 -0.27
N MET A 173 -5.16 -18.22 -0.41
CA MET A 173 -6.34 -18.22 0.46
C MET A 173 -6.00 -18.79 1.84
N PHE A 174 -6.75 -18.38 2.87
CA PHE A 174 -6.81 -19.15 4.11
C PHE A 174 -7.21 -20.60 3.81
N LYS A 175 -6.55 -21.56 4.46
CA LYS A 175 -6.82 -23.00 4.34
C LYS A 175 -7.74 -23.56 5.42
N SER A 176 -7.83 -22.92 6.59
CA SER A 176 -8.81 -23.31 7.62
C SER A 176 -10.23 -23.20 7.07
N PRO A 177 -11.03 -24.29 7.02
CA PRO A 177 -12.37 -24.25 6.45
C PRO A 177 -13.27 -23.20 7.09
N SER A 178 -13.24 -23.10 8.42
CA SER A 178 -14.07 -22.15 9.19
C SER A 178 -13.77 -20.68 8.89
N VAL A 179 -12.52 -20.37 8.52
CA VAL A 179 -12.10 -19.02 8.15
C VAL A 179 -12.32 -18.79 6.66
N ALA A 180 -11.99 -19.77 5.82
CA ALA A 180 -12.11 -19.69 4.38
C ALA A 180 -13.57 -19.54 3.92
N GLU A 181 -14.50 -20.23 4.57
CA GLU A 181 -15.94 -20.09 4.32
C GLU A 181 -16.35 -18.63 4.48
N LYS A 182 -16.04 -18.00 5.62
CA LYS A 182 -16.42 -16.60 5.89
C LYS A 182 -15.66 -15.59 5.03
N ALA A 183 -14.40 -15.88 4.69
CA ALA A 183 -13.55 -14.99 3.90
C ALA A 183 -13.87 -15.02 2.40
N TYR A 184 -14.38 -16.14 1.87
CA TYR A 184 -14.49 -16.37 0.43
C TYR A 184 -15.85 -16.93 -0.04
N ASP A 185 -16.90 -16.84 0.79
CA ASP A 185 -18.29 -17.17 0.43
C ASP A 185 -18.78 -16.33 -0.76
N SER A 186 -18.35 -15.06 -0.82
CA SER A 186 -18.61 -14.15 -1.94
C SER A 186 -17.31 -13.76 -2.65
N PRO A 187 -17.36 -13.42 -3.96
CA PRO A 187 -16.21 -12.88 -4.66
C PRO A 187 -15.64 -11.62 -3.99
N ILE A 188 -14.31 -11.49 -3.98
CA ILE A 188 -13.59 -10.33 -3.46
C ILE A 188 -13.79 -9.17 -4.43
N LYS A 189 -14.57 -8.17 -4.00
CA LYS A 189 -14.94 -7.00 -4.82
C LYS A 189 -13.92 -5.86 -4.78
N CYS A 190 -12.88 -5.96 -3.94
CA CYS A 190 -11.82 -4.96 -3.87
C CYS A 190 -11.08 -4.89 -5.21
N THR A 191 -10.75 -3.68 -5.67
CA THR A 191 -9.86 -3.52 -6.83
C THR A 191 -8.48 -4.00 -6.42
N SER A 192 -7.97 -5.03 -7.10
CA SER A 192 -6.81 -5.79 -6.61
C SER A 192 -5.72 -5.93 -7.66
N LEU A 193 -4.47 -5.85 -7.21
CA LEU A 193 -3.27 -6.14 -7.96
C LEU A 193 -2.55 -7.33 -7.31
N HIS A 194 -2.18 -8.32 -8.12
CA HIS A 194 -1.53 -9.54 -7.66
C HIS A 194 -0.17 -9.72 -8.32
N PHE A 195 0.86 -10.01 -7.53
CA PHE A 195 2.18 -10.38 -8.01
C PHE A 195 2.38 -11.88 -7.88
N LEU A 196 2.62 -12.56 -9.00
CA LEU A 196 2.80 -14.01 -9.08
C LEU A 196 4.18 -14.37 -9.64
N GLY A 197 5.01 -14.97 -8.78
CA GLY A 197 6.34 -15.43 -9.15
C GLY A 197 6.29 -16.75 -9.92
N LYS A 198 6.97 -16.82 -11.07
CA LYS A 198 7.00 -18.01 -11.92
C LYS A 198 7.54 -19.25 -11.20
N THR A 199 8.48 -19.06 -10.28
CA THR A 199 9.11 -20.12 -9.49
C THR A 199 8.73 -20.04 -8.01
N ASP A 200 7.67 -19.30 -7.67
CA ASP A 200 7.15 -19.22 -6.30
C ASP A 200 6.40 -20.52 -5.96
N PHE A 201 6.71 -21.11 -4.80
CA PHE A 201 6.01 -22.31 -4.33
C PHE A 201 4.53 -22.05 -4.02
N LEU A 202 4.14 -20.79 -3.79
CA LEU A 202 2.74 -20.37 -3.64
C LEU A 202 2.04 -20.04 -4.95
N LYS A 203 2.72 -20.09 -6.10
CA LYS A 203 2.15 -19.63 -7.39
C LYS A 203 0.77 -20.21 -7.69
N GLU A 204 0.61 -21.53 -7.58
CA GLU A 204 -0.67 -22.19 -7.90
C GLU A 204 -1.77 -21.79 -6.91
N TYR A 205 -1.45 -21.64 -5.62
CA TYR A 205 -2.39 -21.13 -4.62
C TYR A 205 -2.77 -19.67 -4.85
N GLY A 206 -1.83 -18.86 -5.32
CA GLY A 206 -2.07 -17.48 -5.74
C GLY A 206 -2.98 -17.40 -6.96
N MET A 207 -2.83 -18.31 -7.93
CA MET A 207 -3.74 -18.40 -9.08
C MET A 207 -5.17 -18.76 -8.64
N GLU A 208 -5.34 -19.65 -7.66
CA GLU A 208 -6.67 -19.94 -7.10
C GLU A 208 -7.27 -18.73 -6.38
N LEU A 209 -6.46 -17.97 -5.64
CA LEU A 209 -6.90 -16.73 -5.02
C LEU A 209 -7.34 -15.68 -6.06
N VAL A 210 -6.60 -15.53 -7.15
CA VAL A 210 -6.96 -14.59 -8.24
C VAL A 210 -8.36 -14.89 -8.79
N LYS A 211 -8.74 -16.17 -8.93
CA LYS A 211 -10.09 -16.56 -9.39
C LYS A 211 -11.22 -16.13 -8.45
N LYS A 212 -10.92 -15.83 -7.18
CA LYS A 212 -11.89 -15.31 -6.21
C LYS A 212 -12.08 -13.80 -6.30
N CYS A 213 -11.22 -13.09 -7.04
CA CYS A 213 -11.27 -11.64 -7.17
C CYS A 213 -12.07 -11.22 -8.41
N VAL A 214 -12.84 -10.14 -8.29
CA VAL A 214 -13.52 -9.51 -9.43
C VAL A 214 -12.53 -8.62 -10.18
N ASP A 215 -12.38 -8.85 -11.49
CA ASP A 215 -11.50 -8.11 -12.41
C ASP A 215 -10.08 -7.81 -11.86
N PRO A 216 -9.33 -8.85 -11.39
CA PRO A 216 -8.02 -8.66 -10.81
C PRO A 216 -6.98 -8.25 -11.87
N VAL A 217 -6.07 -7.36 -11.48
CA VAL A 217 -4.85 -7.08 -12.26
C VAL A 217 -3.74 -8.02 -11.78
N VAL A 218 -2.97 -8.59 -12.70
CA VAL A 218 -1.89 -9.54 -12.38
C VAL A 218 -0.58 -9.15 -13.04
N ILE A 219 0.49 -9.06 -12.25
CA ILE A 219 1.87 -8.91 -12.71
C ILE A 219 2.60 -10.22 -12.44
N HIS A 220 3.08 -10.86 -13.51
CA HIS A 220 3.94 -12.02 -13.41
C HIS A 220 5.41 -11.61 -13.37
N HIS A 221 6.23 -12.29 -12.57
CA HIS A 221 7.67 -12.05 -12.51
C HIS A 221 8.47 -13.37 -12.52
N PRO A 222 9.73 -13.38 -12.96
CA PRO A 222 10.49 -14.63 -13.16
C PRO A 222 11.06 -15.24 -11.87
N LYS A 223 10.89 -14.57 -10.71
CA LYS A 223 11.50 -14.96 -9.44
C LYS A 223 10.61 -15.92 -8.63
N GLY A 224 11.17 -16.44 -7.54
CA GLY A 224 10.46 -17.24 -6.55
C GLY A 224 9.70 -16.37 -5.55
N HIS A 225 9.59 -16.86 -4.32
CA HIS A 225 8.86 -16.22 -3.23
C HIS A 225 9.56 -14.95 -2.72
N THR A 226 9.33 -13.82 -3.39
CA THR A 226 9.99 -12.54 -3.08
C THR A 226 9.17 -11.37 -3.61
N ILE A 227 9.37 -10.18 -3.03
CA ILE A 227 8.89 -8.93 -3.61
C ILE A 227 9.73 -8.61 -4.87
N PRO A 228 9.12 -8.56 -6.05
CA PRO A 228 9.85 -8.42 -7.30
C PRO A 228 10.30 -6.98 -7.54
N ARG A 229 11.40 -6.82 -8.28
CA ARG A 229 11.62 -5.59 -9.05
C ARG A 229 10.65 -5.60 -10.24
N LEU A 230 10.17 -4.41 -10.62
CA LEU A 230 9.32 -4.25 -11.80
C LEU A 230 10.20 -4.20 -13.05
N ASP A 231 9.88 -5.03 -14.03
CA ASP A 231 10.34 -4.81 -15.41
C ASP A 231 9.49 -3.70 -16.06
N GLU A 232 9.79 -3.34 -17.31
CA GLU A 232 9.11 -2.25 -18.01
C GLU A 232 7.58 -2.46 -18.06
N LYS A 233 7.14 -3.66 -18.44
CA LYS A 233 5.72 -4.02 -18.51
C LYS A 233 5.05 -4.04 -17.14
N GLY A 234 5.73 -4.59 -16.13
CA GLY A 234 5.26 -4.60 -14.76
C GLY A 234 5.14 -3.20 -14.17
N LEU A 235 6.04 -2.29 -14.53
CA LEU A 235 5.99 -0.88 -14.13
C LEU A 235 4.80 -0.17 -14.77
N GLU A 236 4.60 -0.33 -16.08
CA GLU A 236 3.43 0.22 -16.79
C GLU A 236 2.11 -0.27 -16.15
N THR A 237 2.02 -1.58 -15.89
CA THR A 237 0.84 -2.19 -15.25
C THR A 237 0.62 -1.64 -13.84
N MET A 238 1.68 -1.52 -13.04
CA MET A 238 1.62 -0.97 -11.68
C MET A 238 1.16 0.49 -11.70
N LEU A 239 1.70 1.33 -12.58
CA LEU A 239 1.32 2.74 -12.70
C LEU A 239 -0.14 2.89 -13.15
N SER A 240 -0.58 2.10 -14.14
CA SER A 240 -1.98 2.06 -14.59
C SER A 240 -2.93 1.66 -13.45
N PHE A 241 -2.55 0.67 -12.64
CA PHE A 241 -3.31 0.27 -11.46
C PHE A 241 -3.37 1.40 -10.42
N VAL A 242 -2.25 2.06 -10.12
CA VAL A 242 -2.18 3.17 -9.17
C VAL A 242 -3.03 4.35 -9.64
N ASP A 243 -2.96 4.73 -10.92
CA ASP A 243 -3.76 5.80 -11.50
C ASP A 243 -5.26 5.47 -11.42
N LYS A 244 -5.64 4.22 -11.72
CA LYS A 244 -7.02 3.74 -11.58
C LYS A 244 -7.54 3.93 -10.15
N ILE A 245 -6.81 3.45 -9.14
CA ILE A 245 -7.28 3.56 -7.75
C ILE A 245 -7.24 5.01 -7.25
N GLN A 246 -6.33 5.85 -7.75
CA GLN A 246 -6.31 7.29 -7.46
C GLN A 246 -7.58 7.98 -7.96
N ASN A 247 -7.98 7.72 -9.20
CA ASN A 247 -9.21 8.28 -9.78
C ASN A 247 -10.45 7.82 -9.02
N MET A 248 -10.53 6.54 -8.63
CA MET A 248 -11.64 6.01 -7.81
C MET A 248 -11.77 6.69 -6.44
N LEU A 249 -10.73 7.39 -5.96
CA LEU A 249 -10.79 8.15 -4.71
C LEU A 249 -11.24 9.59 -4.89
N LEU A 250 -11.21 10.11 -6.12
CA LEU A 250 -11.69 11.44 -6.50
C LEU A 250 -13.20 11.44 -6.75
N ASP A 251 -13.75 10.33 -7.27
CA ASP A 251 -15.17 10.17 -7.63
C ASP A 251 -16.13 10.05 -6.42
N LYS A 252 -15.87 10.75 -5.31
CA LYS A 252 -16.69 10.73 -4.08
C LYS A 252 -17.84 11.73 -4.08
#